data_AF-A0A970YYB3-F1
#
_entry.id   AF-A0A970YYB3-F1
#
_cell.length_a   1.000
_cell.length_b   1.000
_cell.length_c   1.000
_cell.angle_alpha   90.00
_cell.angle_beta   90.00
_cell.angle_gamma   90.00
#
_symmetry.space_group_name_H-M   'P 1'
#
loop_
_entity.id
_entity.type
_entity.pdbx_description
1 polymer ?
#
loop_
_entity_poly.entity_id
_entity_poly.type
_entity_poly.pdbx_seq_one_letter_code
_entity_poly.pdbx_strand_id
1 'polypeptide(L)'
;MKFFRFVFLFVIILSVTVFPQDIKQTYISLNNTGVAEFIKEHPEFDGRGTIILVLDTGVDMGIDGLTLTSTGEVKVIDAQDFT
;
A
#
# COMPACT_ATOMS: atom_id res chain seq x y z
N MET A 1 -13.55 -40.81 15.36
CA MET A 1 -12.38 -39.89 15.44
C MET A 1 -12.03 -39.20 14.12
N LYS A 2 -12.06 -39.88 12.96
CA LYS A 2 -11.70 -39.25 11.65
C LYS A 2 -12.70 -38.16 11.19
N PHE A 3 -14.00 -38.34 11.42
CA PHE A 3 -15.05 -37.37 11.06
C PHE A 3 -14.93 -36.04 11.83
N PHE A 4 -14.77 -36.10 13.16
CA PHE A 4 -14.54 -34.92 13.99
C PHE A 4 -13.26 -34.16 13.61
N ARG A 5 -12.20 -34.86 13.18
CA ARG A 5 -10.99 -34.24 12.65
C ARG A 5 -11.24 -33.48 11.35
N PHE A 6 -12.09 -34.01 10.47
CA PHE A 6 -12.45 -33.35 9.22
C PHE A 6 -13.29 -32.09 9.45
N VAL A 7 -14.27 -32.17 10.36
CA VAL A 7 -15.08 -31.00 10.74
C VAL A 7 -14.22 -29.92 11.39
N PHE A 8 -13.29 -30.31 12.28
CA PHE A 8 -12.37 -29.38 12.91
C PHE A 8 -11.43 -28.71 11.91
N LEU A 9 -10.88 -29.47 10.95
CA LEU A 9 -10.04 -28.91 9.88
C LEU A 9 -10.84 -27.95 8.97
N PHE A 10 -12.09 -28.29 8.68
CA PHE A 10 -12.98 -27.47 7.87
C PHE A 10 -13.34 -26.15 8.58
N VAL A 11 -13.60 -26.18 9.88
CA VAL A 11 -13.85 -24.98 10.70
C VAL A 11 -12.61 -24.09 10.77
N ILE A 12 -11.41 -24.66 10.90
CA ILE A 12 -10.16 -23.89 10.85
C ILE A 12 -9.99 -23.22 9.49
N ILE A 13 -10.16 -23.96 8.39
CA ILE A 13 -10.04 -23.42 7.03
C ILE A 13 -11.06 -22.29 6.80
N LEU A 14 -12.31 -22.48 7.25
CA LEU A 14 -13.35 -21.45 7.16
C LEU A 14 -12.97 -20.19 7.96
N SER A 15 -12.39 -20.35 9.16
CA SER A 15 -11.97 -19.21 10.00
C SER A 15 -10.81 -18.41 9.40
N VAL A 16 -9.90 -19.04 8.64
CA VAL A 16 -8.78 -18.34 7.97
C VAL A 16 -9.28 -17.47 6.80
N THR A 17 -10.42 -17.80 6.19
CA THR A 17 -10.98 -17.01 5.07
C THR A 17 -11.75 -15.74 5.51
N VAL A 18 -11.99 -15.54 6.81
CA VAL A 18 -12.84 -14.45 7.32
C VAL A 18 -12.06 -13.16 7.63
N PHE A 19 -10.75 -13.12 7.41
CA PHE A 19 -9.95 -11.90 7.52
C PHE A 19 -9.32 -11.47 6.19
N PRO A 20 -10.08 -11.03 5.17
CA PRO A 20 -9.59 -9.92 4.39
C PRO A 20 -9.64 -8.70 5.31
N GLN A 21 -8.48 -8.21 5.77
CA GLN A 21 -8.45 -6.83 6.24
C GLN A 21 -8.92 -5.97 5.07
N ASP A 22 -10.10 -5.37 5.20
CA ASP A 22 -10.48 -4.25 4.36
C ASP A 22 -9.57 -3.10 4.79
N ILE A 23 -8.38 -3.01 4.19
CA ILE A 23 -7.43 -1.91 4.37
C ILE A 23 -8.03 -0.70 3.67
N LYS A 24 -9.13 -0.19 4.22
CA LYS A 24 -9.75 1.05 3.78
C LYS A 24 -9.01 2.19 4.44
N GLN A 25 -7.71 2.31 4.13
CA GLN A 25 -6.98 3.51 4.45
C GLN A 25 -7.61 4.64 3.65
N THR A 26 -8.06 5.68 4.34
CA THR A 26 -8.74 6.83 3.74
C THR A 26 -7.74 7.72 3.01
N TYR A 27 -7.12 7.19 1.96
CA TYR A 27 -6.34 7.99 1.03
C TYR A 27 -7.27 8.97 0.32
N ILE A 28 -6.72 10.11 -0.09
CA ILE A 28 -7.41 11.01 -1.02
C ILE A 28 -7.70 10.21 -2.29
N SER A 29 -8.98 10.16 -2.69
CA SER A 29 -9.41 9.38 -3.87
C SER A 29 -8.77 9.92 -5.15
N LEU A 30 -8.02 9.07 -5.85
CA LEU A 30 -7.41 9.40 -7.14
C LEU A 30 -8.46 9.69 -8.22
N ASN A 31 -9.62 9.02 -8.14
CA ASN A 31 -10.73 9.23 -9.08
C ASN A 31 -11.39 10.59 -8.84
N ASN A 32 -11.68 10.91 -7.57
CA ASN A 32 -12.38 12.17 -7.23
C ASN A 32 -11.49 13.40 -7.43
N THR A 33 -10.17 13.23 -7.42
CA THR A 33 -9.19 14.29 -7.67
C THR A 33 -8.79 14.41 -9.14
N GLY A 34 -9.25 13.51 -10.01
CA GLY A 34 -8.89 13.50 -11.43
C GLY A 34 -7.47 12.96 -11.73
N VAL A 35 -6.71 12.54 -10.71
CA VAL A 35 -5.36 11.99 -10.88
C VAL A 35 -5.36 10.75 -11.77
N ALA A 36 -6.39 9.90 -11.63
CA ALA A 36 -6.50 8.68 -12.43
C ALA A 36 -6.60 8.96 -13.95
N GLU A 37 -7.40 9.95 -14.36
CA GLU A 37 -7.50 10.31 -15.79
C GLU A 37 -6.26 11.07 -16.26
N PHE A 38 -5.72 11.98 -15.44
CA PHE A 38 -4.52 12.74 -15.76
C PHE A 38 -3.33 11.84 -16.09
N ILE A 39 -3.07 10.82 -15.26
CA ILE A 39 -1.96 9.88 -15.49
C ILE A 39 -2.21 9.01 -16.73
N LYS A 40 -3.47 8.67 -17.04
CA LYS A 40 -3.81 7.92 -18.25
C LYS A 40 -3.53 8.74 -19.52
N GLU A 41 -3.79 10.05 -19.49
CA GLU A 41 -3.49 10.98 -20.60
C GLU A 41 -1.99 11.32 -20.67
N HIS A 42 -1.30 11.33 -19.53
CA HIS A 42 0.12 11.65 -19.41
C HIS A 42 0.88 10.58 -18.59
N PRO A 43 1.14 9.39 -19.16
CA PRO A 43 1.71 8.25 -18.42
C PRO A 43 3.08 8.51 -17.80
N GLU A 44 3.84 9.44 -18.36
CA GLU A 44 5.18 9.81 -17.90
C GLU A 44 5.16 10.87 -16.78
N PHE A 45 3.99 11.42 -16.44
CA PHE A 45 3.84 12.51 -15.46
C PHE A 45 3.53 11.93 -14.07
N ASP A 46 4.20 10.83 -13.73
CA ASP A 46 4.03 10.04 -12.51
C ASP A 46 5.00 10.44 -11.38
N GLY A 47 5.74 11.54 -11.57
CA GLY A 47 6.69 12.09 -10.60
C GLY A 47 8.15 11.67 -10.83
N ARG A 48 8.45 10.87 -11.87
CA ARG A 48 9.85 10.55 -12.23
C ARG A 48 10.70 11.82 -12.41
N GLY A 49 11.92 11.80 -11.88
CA GLY A 49 12.83 12.94 -11.89
C GLY A 49 12.48 14.08 -10.91
N THR A 50 11.47 13.90 -10.05
CA THR A 50 11.09 14.87 -9.01
C THR A 50 11.41 14.35 -7.61
N ILE A 51 11.93 15.22 -6.74
CA ILE A 51 12.17 14.92 -5.33
C ILE A 51 11.20 15.74 -4.47
N ILE A 52 10.58 15.10 -3.47
CA ILE A 52 9.67 15.72 -2.52
C ILE A 52 10.27 15.58 -1.12
N LEU A 53 10.21 16.67 -0.34
CA LEU A 53 10.53 16.65 1.09
C LEU A 53 9.21 16.68 1.88
N VAL A 54 9.09 15.77 2.85
CA VAL A 54 7.92 15.68 3.74
C VAL A 54 8.38 16.05 5.15
N LEU A 55 7.77 17.10 5.71
CA LEU A 55 7.98 17.51 7.10
C LEU A 55 6.78 17.03 7.91
N ASP A 56 6.99 15.94 8.65
CA ASP A 56 5.97 15.31 9.50
C ASP A 56 6.64 14.72 10.75
N THR A 57 5.84 14.14 11.63
CA THR A 57 6.25 13.47 12.86
C THR A 57 7.03 12.17 12.63
N GLY A 58 6.95 11.57 11.44
CA GLY A 58 7.67 10.36 11.07
C GLY A 58 7.09 9.68 9.83
N VAL A 59 7.79 8.65 9.34
CA VAL A 59 7.37 7.85 8.19
C VAL A 59 7.80 6.38 8.38
N ASP A 60 6.90 5.44 8.05
CA ASP A 60 7.28 4.04 7.82
C ASP A 60 7.64 3.88 6.34
N MET A 61 8.89 3.55 6.04
CA MET A 61 9.37 3.38 4.66
C MET A 61 9.16 1.97 4.11
N GLY A 62 8.78 1.01 4.97
CA GLY A 62 8.63 -0.41 4.61
C GLY A 62 7.25 -0.78 4.06
N ILE A 63 6.28 0.15 4.11
CA ILE A 63 4.92 -0.05 3.62
C ILE A 63 4.86 -0.05 2.08
N ASP A 64 3.97 -0.90 1.55
CA ASP A 64 3.60 -0.95 0.14
C ASP A 64 3.31 0.45 -0.42
N GLY A 65 3.97 0.77 -1.54
CA GLY A 65 3.86 2.07 -2.20
C GLY A 65 4.92 3.10 -1.78
N LEU A 66 5.72 2.83 -0.73
CA LEU A 66 6.90 3.64 -0.37
C LEU A 66 8.25 2.93 -0.61
N THR A 67 8.23 1.69 -1.10
CA THR A 67 9.44 0.91 -1.37
C THR A 67 10.11 1.30 -2.69
N LEU A 68 9.36 1.21 -3.79
CA LEU A 68 9.87 1.46 -5.15
C LEU A 68 9.09 2.58 -5.86
N THR A 69 9.78 3.28 -6.76
CA THR A 69 9.17 4.19 -7.74
C THR A 69 8.51 3.41 -8.87
N SER A 70 7.77 4.10 -9.74
CA SER A 70 7.21 3.52 -10.96
C SER A 70 8.27 3.02 -11.96
N THR A 71 9.51 3.49 -11.84
CA THR A 71 10.67 3.09 -12.64
C THR A 71 11.49 1.97 -11.98
N GLY A 72 11.08 1.48 -10.81
CA GLY A 72 11.77 0.41 -10.08
C GLY A 72 12.96 0.85 -9.24
N GLU A 73 13.12 2.17 -9.04
CA GLU A 73 14.18 2.75 -8.19
C GLU A 73 13.72 2.84 -6.74
N VAL A 74 14.66 3.00 -5.79
CA VAL A 74 14.33 3.20 -4.37
C VAL A 74 13.58 4.53 -4.20
N LYS A 75 12.41 4.50 -3.54
CA LYS A 75 11.53 5.68 -3.44
C LYS A 75 11.88 6.64 -2.30
N VAL A 76 12.26 6.13 -1.13
CA VAL A 76 12.73 6.96 -0.01
C VAL A 76 14.25 6.89 0.05
N ILE A 77 14.89 8.03 -0.22
CA ILE A 77 16.36 8.12 -0.33
C ILE A 77 17.02 8.72 0.91
N ASP A 78 16.27 9.39 1.78
CA ASP A 78 16.77 9.99 3.02
C ASP A 78 15.63 10.15 4.05
N ALA A 79 16.00 10.15 5.34
CA ALA A 79 15.11 10.42 6.47
C ALA A 79 15.92 11.03 7.63
N GLN A 80 15.50 12.21 8.09
CA GLN A 80 16.19 12.96 9.14
C GLN A 80 15.25 13.22 10.32
N ASP A 81 15.73 12.92 11.54
CA ASP A 81 15.12 13.36 12.79
C ASP A 81 15.76 14.71 13.21
N PHE A 82 14.93 15.69 13.52
CA PHE A 82 15.34 17.06 13.88
C PHE A 82 15.13 17.38 15.37
N THR A 83 14.82 16.38 16.19
CA THR A 83 14.63 16.51 17.65
C THR A 83 15.95 16.71 18.40
#